data_AF-A0A150HAJ3-F1
#
_entry.id   AF-A0A150HAJ3-F1
#
_cell.length_a   1.000
_cell.length_b   1.000
_cell.length_c   1.000
_cell.angle_alpha   90.00
_cell.angle_beta   90.00
_cell.angle_gamma   90.00
#
_symmetry.space_group_name_H-M   'P 1'
#
loop_
_entity.id
_entity.type
_entity.pdbx_description
1 polymer ?
#
loop_
_entity_poly.entity_id
_entity_poly.type
_entity_poly.pdbx_seq_one_letter_code
_entity_poly.pdbx_strand_id
1 'polypeptide(L)'
;MISASITQWEDGTDLVLETAISADLHTVWKRITSPMECALWFAPFHPVQDDDADQGEGTSEASGAAEVSDGAEAGGASDVSAIEFDFEGSPLTAHVLSCVEDDHVLVELGGLGRISLRLSEAAPGQAGAQSSDHPSVTVTAAHTYASDEEAAQLIPQVGPVWDTHLRLLAGTFAAADLTGSESEAALYARYTQLAVDEFGAETVQTGSAQAPEGDDGDDD
;
A
#
# COMPACT_ATOMS: atom_id res chain seq x y z
N MET A 1 8.20 -0.97 -14.86
CA MET A 1 8.46 0.49 -14.77
C MET A 1 7.25 1.09 -14.11
N ILE A 2 7.44 1.99 -13.14
CA ILE A 2 6.34 2.60 -12.37
C ILE A 2 5.96 3.92 -13.03
N SER A 3 4.68 4.07 -13.36
CA SER A 3 4.08 5.35 -13.76
C SER A 3 3.58 6.06 -12.50
N ALA A 4 3.72 7.38 -12.44
CA ALA A 4 3.23 8.18 -11.32
C ALA A 4 2.52 9.43 -11.85
N SER A 5 1.38 9.78 -11.24
CA SER A 5 0.58 10.96 -11.57
C SER A 5 -0.12 11.50 -10.33
N ILE A 6 -0.49 12.77 -10.37
CA ILE A 6 -1.34 13.40 -9.36
C ILE A 6 -2.74 13.55 -9.95
N THR A 7 -3.77 13.32 -9.15
CA THR A 7 -5.17 13.51 -9.54
C THR A 7 -5.89 14.32 -8.46
N GLN A 8 -6.35 15.50 -8.83
CA GLN A 8 -7.13 16.37 -7.96
C GLN A 8 -8.62 16.12 -8.13
N TRP A 9 -9.37 16.20 -7.04
CA TRP A 9 -10.82 16.08 -7.00
C TRP A 9 -11.42 17.02 -5.95
N GLU A 10 -12.75 17.08 -5.86
CA GLU A 10 -13.46 18.14 -5.13
C GLU A 10 -13.04 18.28 -3.65
N ASP A 11 -12.69 17.16 -3.01
CA ASP A 11 -12.36 17.11 -1.58
C ASP A 11 -10.96 16.55 -1.27
N GLY A 12 -10.06 16.48 -2.26
CA GLY A 12 -8.72 15.94 -2.01
C GLY A 12 -7.85 15.74 -3.24
N THR A 13 -6.71 15.12 -2.98
CA THR A 13 -5.66 14.93 -3.98
C THR A 13 -5.06 13.54 -3.83
N ASP A 14 -4.95 12.81 -4.93
CA ASP A 14 -4.38 11.46 -4.95
C ASP A 14 -3.01 11.47 -5.64
N LEU A 15 -2.00 10.87 -5.00
CA LEU A 15 -0.82 10.39 -5.68
C LEU A 15 -1.09 8.97 -6.18
N VAL A 16 -1.14 8.79 -7.49
CA VAL A 16 -1.42 7.52 -8.15
C VAL A 16 -0.13 6.95 -8.73
N LEU A 17 0.21 5.72 -8.35
CA LEU A 17 1.33 4.95 -8.87
C LEU A 17 0.82 3.66 -9.51
N GLU A 18 1.33 3.34 -10.70
CA GLU A 18 0.92 2.14 -11.44
C GLU A 18 2.11 1.29 -11.84
N THR A 19 1.97 -0.03 -11.68
CA THR A 19 2.96 -1.00 -12.16
C THR A 19 2.28 -2.22 -12.77
N ALA A 20 2.89 -2.81 -13.78
CA ALA A 20 2.42 -4.04 -14.40
C ALA A 20 3.17 -5.25 -13.84
N ILE A 21 2.42 -6.31 -13.52
CA ILE A 21 2.92 -7.58 -12.99
C ILE A 21 2.50 -8.71 -13.94
N SER A 22 3.45 -9.54 -14.36
CA SER A 22 3.22 -10.72 -15.21
C SER A 22 2.79 -11.92 -14.38
N ALA A 23 1.60 -11.85 -13.81
CA ALA A 23 0.93 -12.92 -13.08
C ALA A 23 -0.59 -12.79 -13.27
N ASP A 24 -1.34 -13.84 -12.93
CA ASP A 24 -2.79 -13.76 -12.86
C ASP A 24 -3.25 -12.95 -11.65
N LEU A 25 -4.47 -12.44 -11.72
CA LEU A 25 -5.05 -11.54 -10.74
C LEU A 25 -5.05 -12.17 -9.33
N HIS A 26 -5.51 -13.41 -9.20
CA HIS A 26 -5.59 -14.09 -7.91
C HIS A 26 -4.23 -14.27 -7.24
N THR A 27 -3.19 -14.59 -8.03
CA THR A 27 -1.83 -14.70 -7.50
C THR A 27 -1.32 -13.34 -7.00
N VAL A 28 -1.62 -12.23 -7.70
CA VAL A 28 -1.25 -10.88 -7.24
C VAL A 28 -2.04 -10.48 -5.99
N TRP A 29 -3.34 -10.77 -5.96
CA TRP A 29 -4.20 -10.51 -4.81
C TRP A 29 -3.68 -11.17 -3.55
N LYS A 30 -3.31 -12.46 -3.65
CA LYS A 30 -2.75 -13.21 -2.54
C LYS A 30 -1.44 -12.61 -2.02
N ARG A 31 -0.57 -12.10 -2.91
CA ARG A 31 0.70 -11.44 -2.54
C ARG A 31 0.49 -10.14 -1.76
N ILE A 32 -0.63 -9.44 -1.98
CA ILE A 32 -0.98 -8.20 -1.30
C ILE A 32 -1.67 -8.50 0.04
N THR A 33 -2.56 -9.49 0.08
CA THR A 33 -3.50 -9.70 1.20
C THR A 33 -3.15 -10.84 2.14
N SER A 34 -2.13 -11.66 1.82
CA SER A 34 -1.65 -12.68 2.75
C SER A 34 -0.57 -12.09 3.67
N PRO A 35 -0.71 -12.17 5.01
CA PRO A 35 0.27 -11.69 5.98
C PRO A 35 1.73 -12.01 5.65
N MET A 36 2.00 -13.29 5.35
CA MET A 36 3.36 -13.75 5.08
C MET A 36 3.87 -13.38 3.69
N GLU A 37 2.98 -13.25 2.70
CA GLU A 37 3.40 -12.85 1.36
C GLU A 37 3.62 -11.33 1.28
N CYS A 38 2.88 -10.54 2.07
CA CYS A 38 3.07 -9.10 2.19
C CYS A 38 4.46 -8.74 2.74
N ALA A 39 5.01 -9.57 3.62
CA ALA A 39 6.37 -9.43 4.15
C ALA A 39 7.48 -9.47 3.07
N LEU A 40 7.18 -9.98 1.87
CA LEU A 40 8.16 -10.02 0.77
C LEU A 40 8.40 -8.65 0.12
N TRP A 41 7.49 -7.68 0.34
CA TRP A 41 7.55 -6.40 -0.35
C TRP A 41 7.19 -5.19 0.50
N PHE A 42 6.50 -5.36 1.64
CA PHE A 42 6.12 -4.29 2.58
C PHE A 42 6.46 -4.67 4.02
N ALA A 43 5.53 -5.28 4.73
CA ALA A 43 5.72 -5.79 6.09
C ALA A 43 4.69 -6.90 6.35
N PRO A 44 5.03 -7.90 7.19
CA PRO A 44 4.01 -8.81 7.69
C PRO A 44 2.98 -8.04 8.52
N PHE A 45 1.74 -8.52 8.54
CA PHE A 45 0.70 -7.94 9.36
C PHE A 45 -0.13 -9.01 10.06
N HIS A 46 -0.84 -8.62 11.10
CA HIS A 46 -1.77 -9.49 11.80
C HIS A 46 -3.05 -8.72 12.16
N PRO A 47 -4.21 -9.39 12.24
CA PRO A 47 -5.43 -8.79 12.77
C PRO A 47 -5.18 -8.32 14.20
N VAL A 48 -5.64 -7.11 14.51
CA VAL A 48 -5.75 -6.68 15.91
C VAL A 48 -6.94 -7.43 16.50
N GLN A 49 -6.71 -8.22 17.55
CA GLN A 49 -7.79 -8.85 18.28
C GLN A 49 -8.43 -7.79 19.19
N ASP A 50 -9.74 -7.55 19.04
CA ASP A 50 -10.52 -6.90 20.07
C ASP A 50 -10.53 -7.81 21.31
N ASP A 51 -9.64 -7.54 22.27
CA ASP A 51 -9.57 -8.25 23.57
C ASP A 51 -10.72 -7.82 24.52
N ASP A 52 -11.85 -7.33 23.99
CA ASP A 52 -13.00 -6.82 24.75
C ASP A 52 -14.17 -7.83 24.81
N ALA A 53 -13.84 -9.12 24.89
CA ALA A 53 -14.82 -10.18 25.09
C ALA A 53 -14.45 -11.19 26.18
N ASP A 54 -13.71 -10.81 27.24
CA ASP A 54 -13.69 -11.62 28.47
C ASP A 54 -13.24 -10.84 29.72
N GLN A 55 -14.13 -10.05 30.31
CA GLN A 55 -14.16 -9.91 31.78
C GLN A 55 -15.60 -10.05 32.25
N GLY A 56 -15.95 -11.28 32.64
CA GLY A 56 -17.30 -11.69 32.94
C GLY A 56 -17.88 -11.18 34.26
N GLU A 57 -19.19 -11.37 34.39
CA GLU A 57 -19.83 -11.65 35.67
C GLU A 57 -21.01 -12.60 35.39
N GLY A 58 -20.90 -13.83 35.93
CA GLY A 58 -21.87 -14.88 35.71
C GLY A 58 -23.13 -14.71 36.55
N THR A 59 -24.23 -15.28 36.07
CA THR A 59 -25.18 -16.00 36.95
C THR A 59 -25.74 -17.19 36.18
N SER A 60 -25.53 -18.39 36.71
CA SER A 60 -26.22 -19.59 36.29
C SER A 60 -27.62 -19.59 36.90
N GLU A 61 -28.67 -19.46 36.09
CA GLU A 61 -30.00 -20.02 36.40
C GLU A 61 -30.70 -20.49 35.12
N ALA A 62 -31.48 -21.56 35.28
CA ALA A 62 -31.80 -22.56 34.28
C ALA A 62 -32.94 -22.21 33.30
N SER A 63 -32.97 -23.01 32.22
CA SER A 63 -34.17 -23.72 31.71
C SER A 63 -34.67 -23.34 30.31
N GLY A 64 -34.55 -24.30 29.38
CA GLY A 64 -35.66 -24.67 28.51
C GLY A 64 -35.51 -24.45 27.00
N ALA A 65 -35.75 -25.56 26.28
CA ALA A 65 -36.18 -25.69 24.89
C ALA A 65 -35.13 -25.57 23.77
N ALA A 66 -34.99 -26.70 23.07
CA ALA A 66 -34.31 -26.85 21.80
C ALA A 66 -35.08 -26.16 20.68
N GLU A 67 -34.37 -25.45 19.80
CA GLU A 67 -34.74 -25.32 18.39
C GLU A 67 -33.48 -25.51 17.53
N VAL A 68 -33.60 -26.44 16.59
CA VAL A 68 -32.68 -26.68 15.50
C VAL A 68 -32.82 -25.54 14.50
N SER A 69 -31.73 -24.87 14.14
CA SER A 69 -31.68 -24.10 12.90
C SER A 69 -30.46 -24.53 12.10
N ASP A 70 -30.77 -25.34 11.09
CA ASP A 70 -29.93 -25.64 9.94
C ASP A 70 -29.77 -24.35 9.13
N GLY A 71 -28.53 -23.95 8.87
CA GLY A 71 -28.22 -22.71 8.16
C GLY A 71 -26.73 -22.61 7.93
N ALA A 72 -26.29 -23.10 6.77
CA ALA A 72 -24.92 -23.03 6.31
C ALA A 72 -24.47 -21.57 6.16
N GLU A 73 -23.55 -21.12 7.00
CA GLU A 73 -22.78 -19.90 6.73
C GLU A 73 -21.66 -20.25 5.75
N ALA A 74 -21.95 -20.01 4.47
CA ALA A 74 -20.93 -19.93 3.45
C ALA A 74 -20.02 -18.74 3.78
N GLY A 75 -18.79 -19.02 4.23
CA GLY A 75 -17.61 -18.15 4.22
C GLY A 75 -17.88 -16.65 4.34
N GLY A 76 -18.22 -16.19 5.55
CA GLY A 76 -18.25 -14.76 5.85
C GLY A 76 -16.86 -14.16 5.68
N ALA A 77 -16.75 -13.09 4.91
CA ALA A 77 -15.58 -12.22 4.88
C ALA A 77 -15.17 -11.95 6.33
N SER A 78 -13.95 -12.32 6.70
CA SER A 78 -13.46 -12.09 8.05
C SER A 78 -13.57 -10.59 8.34
N ASP A 79 -14.37 -10.21 9.35
CA ASP A 79 -14.70 -8.84 9.76
C ASP A 79 -13.48 -8.15 10.41
N VAL A 80 -12.33 -8.22 9.74
CA VAL A 80 -11.07 -7.65 10.22
C VAL A 80 -11.10 -6.17 9.89
N SER A 81 -11.49 -5.37 10.88
CA SER A 81 -11.57 -3.92 10.76
C SER A 81 -10.21 -3.22 11.03
N ALA A 82 -9.31 -3.88 11.76
CA ALA A 82 -7.99 -3.36 12.10
C ALA A 82 -6.90 -4.44 11.94
N ILE A 83 -5.77 -4.03 11.37
CA ILE A 83 -4.55 -4.83 11.23
C ILE A 83 -3.36 -4.02 11.76
N GLU A 84 -2.32 -4.71 12.18
CA GLU A 84 -1.05 -4.10 12.58
C GLU A 84 0.07 -4.67 11.71
N PHE A 85 0.82 -3.78 11.05
CA PHE A 85 2.04 -4.12 10.34
C PHE A 85 3.22 -4.11 11.30
N ASP A 86 4.02 -5.17 11.26
CA ASP A 86 5.20 -5.34 12.09
C ASP A 86 6.43 -4.73 11.38
N PHE A 87 6.77 -3.50 11.77
CA PHE A 87 8.05 -2.89 11.47
C PHE A 87 8.92 -2.93 12.73
N GLU A 88 10.16 -3.43 12.62
CA GLU A 88 11.06 -3.66 13.75
C GLU A 88 11.16 -2.42 14.67
N GLY A 89 10.47 -2.46 15.81
CA GLY A 89 10.49 -1.42 16.84
C GLY A 89 9.38 -0.36 16.78
N SER A 90 8.55 -0.34 15.72
CA SER A 90 7.47 0.65 15.55
C SER A 90 6.30 0.05 14.76
N PRO A 91 5.36 -0.66 15.40
CA PRO A 91 4.19 -1.20 14.69
C PRO A 91 3.36 -0.08 14.04
N LEU A 92 2.82 -0.36 12.86
CA LEU A 92 1.94 0.55 12.14
C LEU A 92 0.52 -0.03 12.10
N THR A 93 -0.39 0.58 12.87
CA THR A 93 -1.82 0.24 12.84
C THR A 93 -2.46 0.74 11.55
N ALA A 94 -3.32 -0.08 10.96
CA ALA A 94 -4.13 0.27 9.81
C ALA A 94 -5.58 -0.20 9.99
N HIS A 95 -6.54 0.63 9.55
CA HIS A 95 -7.95 0.28 9.49
C HIS A 95 -8.34 -0.12 8.08
N VAL A 96 -8.94 -1.30 7.92
CA VAL A 96 -9.42 -1.78 6.62
C VAL A 96 -10.78 -1.15 6.35
N LEU A 97 -10.84 -0.26 5.36
CA LEU A 97 -12.06 0.46 4.98
C LEU A 97 -12.86 -0.29 3.90
N SER A 98 -12.16 -0.99 3.01
CA SER A 98 -12.76 -1.86 1.99
C SER A 98 -11.76 -2.94 1.60
N CYS A 99 -12.25 -4.15 1.40
CA CYS A 99 -11.45 -5.27 0.90
C CYS A 99 -12.37 -6.12 0.03
N VAL A 100 -12.18 -6.03 -1.28
CA VAL A 100 -12.92 -6.79 -2.28
C VAL A 100 -11.93 -7.73 -2.95
N GLU A 101 -12.15 -9.02 -2.77
CA GLU A 101 -11.34 -10.08 -3.36
C GLU A 101 -11.13 -9.82 -4.85
N ASP A 102 -9.88 -9.92 -5.29
CA ASP A 102 -9.52 -9.80 -6.70
C ASP A 102 -9.91 -8.43 -7.34
N ASP A 103 -10.12 -7.37 -6.56
CA ASP A 103 -10.34 -6.02 -7.07
C ASP A 103 -9.55 -4.97 -6.30
N HIS A 104 -9.78 -4.78 -4.99
CA HIS A 104 -9.05 -3.76 -4.23
C HIS A 104 -9.00 -3.99 -2.73
N VAL A 105 -7.99 -3.40 -2.11
CA VAL A 105 -7.94 -3.15 -0.67
C VAL A 105 -7.73 -1.65 -0.44
N LEU A 106 -8.50 -1.06 0.46
CA LEU A 106 -8.40 0.32 0.92
C LEU A 106 -8.18 0.31 2.42
N VAL A 107 -7.07 0.92 2.86
CA VAL A 107 -6.74 1.03 4.28
C VAL A 107 -6.43 2.48 4.66
N GLU A 108 -6.74 2.82 5.90
CA GLU A 108 -6.28 4.05 6.55
C GLU A 108 -5.11 3.70 7.45
N LEU A 109 -3.92 4.19 7.13
CA LEU A 109 -2.68 3.98 7.87
C LEU A 109 -2.56 5.05 8.97
N GLY A 110 -2.31 4.61 10.21
CA GLY A 110 -2.18 5.50 11.36
C GLY A 110 -1.12 6.59 11.12
N GLY A 111 -1.56 7.85 11.03
CA GLY A 111 -0.68 9.01 10.80
C GLY A 111 -0.10 9.15 9.39
N LEU A 112 -0.42 8.25 8.47
CA LEU A 112 0.06 8.27 7.08
C LEU A 112 -1.05 8.45 6.05
N GLY A 113 -2.33 8.52 6.45
CA GLY A 113 -3.44 8.77 5.54
C GLY A 113 -3.99 7.50 4.88
N ARG A 114 -4.76 7.68 3.79
CA ARG A 114 -5.46 6.57 3.12
C ARG A 114 -4.67 6.09 1.91
N ILE A 115 -4.56 4.77 1.78
CA ILE A 115 -3.94 4.11 0.64
C ILE A 115 -4.88 3.03 0.10
N SER A 116 -5.09 3.03 -1.20
CA SER A 116 -5.72 1.90 -1.90
C SER A 116 -4.72 1.17 -2.78
N LEU A 117 -4.86 -0.14 -2.86
CA LEU A 117 -4.21 -0.99 -3.84
C LEU A 117 -5.31 -1.65 -4.66
N ARG A 118 -5.39 -1.29 -5.95
CA ARG A 118 -6.37 -1.82 -6.88
C ARG A 118 -5.70 -2.69 -7.93
N LEU A 119 -6.36 -3.79 -8.27
CA LEU A 119 -5.99 -4.72 -9.32
C LEU A 119 -6.92 -4.53 -10.51
N SER A 120 -6.34 -4.56 -11.70
CA SER A 120 -7.09 -4.61 -12.95
C SER A 120 -6.35 -5.48 -13.96
N GLU A 121 -7.08 -6.23 -14.75
CA GLU A 121 -6.46 -6.95 -15.88
C GLU A 121 -5.85 -5.92 -16.83
N ALA A 122 -4.59 -6.14 -17.22
CA ALA A 122 -3.92 -5.24 -18.14
C ALA A 122 -4.65 -5.27 -19.49
N ALA A 123 -5.03 -4.09 -19.99
CA ALA A 123 -5.67 -4.00 -21.30
C ALA A 123 -4.72 -4.54 -22.38
N PRO A 124 -5.23 -5.30 -23.37
CA PRO A 124 -4.42 -5.77 -24.48
C PRO A 124 -3.86 -4.55 -25.25
N GLY A 125 -2.53 -4.37 -25.21
CA GLY A 125 -1.84 -3.28 -25.92
C GLY A 125 -1.33 -2.12 -25.07
N GLN A 126 -1.40 -2.18 -23.73
CA GLN A 126 -0.74 -1.21 -22.84
C GLN A 126 0.78 -1.18 -23.11
N ALA A 127 1.40 0.00 -23.15
CA ALA A 127 2.85 0.12 -23.38
C ALA A 127 3.64 -0.58 -22.24
N GLY A 128 4.34 -1.67 -22.57
CA GLY A 128 4.99 -2.55 -21.58
C GLY A 128 4.34 -3.94 -21.48
N ALA A 129 3.14 -4.13 -22.05
CA ALA A 129 2.59 -5.45 -22.34
C ALA A 129 3.43 -6.10 -23.43
N GLN A 130 4.49 -6.78 -23.02
CA GLN A 130 5.15 -7.74 -23.89
C GLN A 130 4.07 -8.71 -24.38
N SER A 131 4.10 -9.08 -25.67
CA SER A 131 3.30 -10.18 -26.22
C SER A 131 3.72 -11.49 -25.55
N SER A 132 3.32 -11.65 -24.30
CA SER A 132 3.56 -12.82 -23.49
C SER A 132 2.24 -13.56 -23.43
N ASP A 133 2.28 -14.87 -23.62
CA ASP A 133 1.17 -15.81 -23.43
C ASP A 133 0.67 -15.86 -21.97
N HIS A 134 1.12 -14.93 -21.13
CA HIS A 134 0.94 -14.90 -19.70
C HIS A 134 -0.01 -13.75 -19.30
N PRO A 135 -0.94 -14.00 -18.35
CA PRO A 135 -1.78 -12.95 -17.81
C PRO A 135 -0.93 -11.82 -17.23
N SER A 136 -1.42 -10.59 -17.36
CA SER A 136 -0.78 -9.39 -16.83
C SER A 136 -1.81 -8.58 -16.06
N VAL A 137 -1.41 -8.09 -14.90
CA VAL A 137 -2.24 -7.31 -13.98
C VAL A 137 -1.59 -5.95 -13.77
N THR A 138 -2.37 -4.89 -13.84
CA THR A 138 -1.97 -3.56 -13.38
C THR A 138 -2.33 -3.44 -11.90
N VAL A 139 -1.32 -3.12 -11.09
CA VAL A 139 -1.49 -2.72 -9.70
C VAL A 139 -1.44 -1.20 -9.64
N THR A 140 -2.51 -0.58 -9.14
CA THR A 140 -2.62 0.86 -8.92
C THR A 140 -2.62 1.14 -7.43
N ALA A 141 -1.61 1.86 -6.94
CA ALA A 141 -1.58 2.41 -5.59
C ALA A 141 -2.05 3.86 -5.63
N ALA A 142 -3.09 4.22 -4.89
CA ALA A 142 -3.52 5.61 -4.75
C ALA A 142 -3.45 6.03 -3.29
N HIS A 143 -2.60 7.02 -3.01
CA HIS A 143 -2.47 7.63 -1.69
C HIS A 143 -3.23 8.96 -1.67
N THR A 144 -4.21 9.08 -0.78
CA THR A 144 -5.13 10.22 -0.72
C THR A 144 -4.72 11.19 0.39
N TYR A 145 -4.58 12.45 0.02
CA TYR A 145 -4.33 13.59 0.89
C TYR A 145 -5.59 14.42 1.05
N ALA A 146 -5.75 15.03 2.22
CA ALA A 146 -6.93 15.85 2.54
C ALA A 146 -6.94 17.21 1.83
N SER A 147 -5.81 17.63 1.27
CA SER A 147 -5.68 18.91 0.56
C SER A 147 -4.46 18.93 -0.37
N ASP A 148 -4.47 19.86 -1.33
CA ASP A 148 -3.33 20.13 -2.21
C ASP A 148 -2.09 20.59 -1.44
N GLU A 149 -2.26 21.36 -0.36
CA GLU A 149 -1.15 21.84 0.47
C GLU A 149 -0.43 20.68 1.15
N GLU A 150 -1.19 19.74 1.71
CA GLU A 150 -0.65 18.51 2.30
C GLU A 150 0.04 17.65 1.23
N ALA A 151 -0.60 17.47 0.07
CA ALA A 151 -0.04 16.70 -1.04
C ALA A 151 1.29 17.30 -1.53
N ALA A 152 1.38 18.61 -1.72
CA ALA A 152 2.59 19.29 -2.17
C ALA A 152 3.78 19.08 -1.22
N GLN A 153 3.53 18.97 0.10
CA GLN A 153 4.56 18.75 1.12
C GLN A 153 4.95 17.28 1.28
N LEU A 154 3.99 16.36 1.14
CA LEU A 154 4.19 14.95 1.45
C LEU A 154 4.57 14.10 0.24
N ILE A 155 4.14 14.43 -0.98
CA ILE A 155 4.44 13.64 -2.19
C ILE A 155 5.95 13.42 -2.40
N PRO A 156 6.84 14.42 -2.23
CA PRO A 156 8.28 14.19 -2.36
C PRO A 156 8.85 13.15 -1.38
N GLN A 157 8.21 12.96 -0.23
CA GLN A 157 8.64 12.04 0.84
C GLN A 157 7.96 10.68 0.73
N VAL A 158 6.66 10.67 0.45
CA VAL A 158 5.79 9.48 0.41
C VAL A 158 5.89 8.75 -0.93
N GLY A 159 6.04 9.49 -2.03
CA GLY A 159 6.14 8.92 -3.37
C GLY A 159 7.29 7.93 -3.56
N PRO A 160 8.54 8.28 -3.18
CA PRO A 160 9.68 7.35 -3.24
C PRO A 160 9.48 6.07 -2.44
N VAL A 161 8.78 6.15 -1.30
CA VAL A 161 8.48 5.00 -0.44
C VAL A 161 7.57 4.04 -1.19
N TRP A 162 6.41 4.50 -1.68
CA TRP A 162 5.48 3.63 -2.42
C TRP A 162 6.08 3.10 -3.72
N ASP A 163 6.86 3.92 -4.44
CA ASP A 163 7.57 3.49 -5.64
C ASP A 163 8.50 2.29 -5.35
N THR A 164 9.26 2.39 -4.25
CA THR A 164 10.16 1.31 -3.81
C THR A 164 9.39 0.05 -3.46
N HIS A 165 8.29 0.16 -2.72
CA HIS A 165 7.46 -0.98 -2.34
C HIS A 165 6.78 -1.63 -3.55
N LEU A 166 6.30 -0.85 -4.52
CA LEU A 166 5.73 -1.38 -5.77
C LEU A 166 6.80 -2.06 -6.65
N ARG A 167 8.04 -1.55 -6.64
CA ARG A 167 9.18 -2.23 -7.30
C ARG A 167 9.49 -3.56 -6.62
N LEU A 168 9.52 -3.61 -5.29
CA LEU A 168 9.69 -4.84 -4.53
C LEU A 168 8.57 -5.83 -4.84
N LEU A 169 7.31 -5.38 -4.82
CA LEU A 169 6.14 -6.19 -5.16
C LEU A 169 6.28 -6.79 -6.55
N ALA A 170 6.55 -5.99 -7.58
CA ALA A 170 6.77 -6.50 -8.93
C ALA A 170 7.96 -7.46 -9.01
N GLY A 171 9.03 -7.18 -8.25
CA GLY A 171 10.21 -8.04 -8.10
C GLY A 171 9.89 -9.43 -7.56
N THR A 172 8.87 -9.56 -6.70
CA THR A 172 8.46 -10.87 -6.17
C THR A 172 7.84 -11.81 -7.21
N PHE A 173 7.56 -11.33 -8.42
CA PHE A 173 7.04 -12.11 -9.56
C PHE A 173 8.02 -12.24 -10.72
N ALA A 174 8.97 -11.31 -10.83
CA ALA A 174 9.97 -11.35 -11.88
C ALA A 174 11.12 -12.29 -11.49
N ALA A 175 11.67 -13.01 -12.47
CA ALA A 175 12.96 -13.69 -12.33
C ALA A 175 14.15 -12.70 -12.36
N ALA A 176 13.88 -11.38 -12.34
CA ALA A 176 14.80 -10.33 -12.74
C ALA A 176 15.48 -9.65 -11.54
N ASP A 177 16.69 -9.18 -11.83
CA ASP A 177 17.61 -8.57 -10.90
C ASP A 177 17.14 -7.16 -10.48
N LEU A 178 16.84 -6.98 -9.18
CA LEU A 178 16.43 -5.68 -8.60
C LEU A 178 17.60 -4.68 -8.45
N THR A 179 18.81 -5.05 -8.89
CA THR A 179 20.03 -4.24 -8.78
C THR A 179 20.02 -2.96 -9.62
N GLY A 180 19.13 -2.85 -10.62
CA GLY A 180 18.86 -1.62 -11.36
C GLY A 180 17.96 -0.62 -10.61
N SER A 181 18.09 -0.55 -9.28
CA SER A 181 17.28 0.36 -8.46
C SER A 181 17.72 1.80 -8.66
N GLU A 182 16.76 2.69 -8.95
CA GLU A 182 16.99 4.14 -8.90
C GLU A 182 17.45 4.52 -7.49
N SER A 183 18.40 5.45 -7.41
CA SER A 183 18.86 5.95 -6.11
C SER A 183 17.74 6.73 -5.41
N GLU A 184 17.78 6.76 -4.08
CA GLU A 184 16.83 7.52 -3.27
C GLU A 184 16.78 9.00 -3.69
N ALA A 185 17.94 9.61 -3.96
CA ALA A 185 18.03 10.97 -4.45
C ALA A 185 17.36 11.19 -5.82
N ALA A 186 17.44 10.21 -6.72
CA ALA A 186 16.78 10.27 -8.03
C ALA A 186 15.25 10.17 -7.88
N LEU A 187 14.77 9.27 -7.01
CA LEU A 187 13.35 9.14 -6.70
C LEU A 187 12.82 10.42 -6.04
N TYR A 188 13.52 10.94 -5.03
CA TYR A 188 13.15 12.19 -4.38
C TYR A 188 13.06 13.34 -5.37
N ALA A 189 14.05 13.49 -6.25
CA ALA A 189 14.03 14.51 -7.30
C ALA A 189 12.85 14.34 -8.27
N ARG A 190 12.53 13.10 -8.66
CA ARG A 190 11.40 12.79 -9.53
C ARG A 190 10.05 13.16 -8.90
N TYR A 191 9.82 12.77 -7.65
CA TYR A 191 8.56 13.07 -6.95
C TYR A 191 8.47 14.55 -6.53
N THR A 192 9.60 15.20 -6.25
CA THR A 192 9.67 16.66 -6.11
C THR A 192 9.24 17.34 -7.40
N GLN A 193 9.80 16.93 -8.54
CA GLN A 193 9.44 17.51 -9.83
C GLN A 193 7.96 17.28 -10.16
N LEU A 194 7.43 16.08 -9.90
CA LEU A 194 6.01 15.78 -10.07
C LEU A 194 5.12 16.73 -9.25
N ALA A 195 5.46 16.94 -7.97
CA ALA A 195 4.74 17.89 -7.13
C ALA A 195 4.88 19.34 -7.62
N VAL A 196 6.07 19.75 -8.08
CA VAL A 196 6.31 21.10 -8.61
C VAL A 196 5.52 21.35 -9.90
N ASP A 197 5.44 20.35 -10.77
CA ASP A 197 4.70 20.44 -12.03
C ASP A 197 3.20 20.63 -11.78
N GLU A 198 2.66 20.04 -10.71
CA GLU A 198 1.24 20.14 -10.37
C GLU A 198 0.88 21.35 -9.50
N PHE A 199 1.63 21.59 -8.41
CA PHE A 199 1.27 22.61 -7.40
C PHE A 199 2.10 23.90 -7.51
N GLY A 200 3.14 23.91 -8.33
CA GLY A 200 4.09 25.02 -8.46
C GLY A 200 5.24 24.97 -7.45
N ALA A 201 6.38 25.56 -7.81
CA ALA A 201 7.60 25.51 -6.99
C ALA A 201 7.51 26.28 -5.66
N GLU A 202 6.56 27.20 -5.54
CA GLU A 202 6.37 28.01 -4.32
C GLU A 202 5.65 27.28 -3.19
N THR A 203 4.91 26.21 -3.52
CA THR A 203 4.12 25.41 -2.57
C THR A 203 4.87 24.16 -2.11
N VAL A 204 5.77 23.63 -2.95
CA VAL A 204 6.54 22.42 -2.66
C VAL A 204 7.76 22.76 -1.81
N GLN A 205 7.79 22.20 -0.60
CA GLN A 205 8.94 22.36 0.27
C GLN A 205 10.08 21.47 -0.20
N THR A 206 11.09 22.06 -0.83
CA THR A 206 12.31 21.36 -1.21
C THR A 206 13.16 21.13 0.05
N GLY A 207 12.90 20.04 0.76
CA GLY A 207 13.87 19.50 1.70
C GLY A 207 15.18 19.23 0.94
N SER A 208 16.31 19.66 1.48
CA SER A 208 17.60 19.25 0.93
C SER A 208 17.67 17.74 1.08
N ALA A 209 17.73 16.99 -0.03
CA ALA A 209 18.24 15.63 0.01
C ALA A 209 19.60 15.75 0.68
N GLN A 210 19.72 15.29 1.93
CA GLN A 210 20.94 15.46 2.70
C GLN A 210 22.01 14.68 1.93
N ALA A 211 22.87 15.41 1.21
CA ALA A 211 24.03 14.83 0.56
C ALA A 211 24.79 14.05 1.64
N PRO A 212 25.35 12.88 1.34
CA PRO A 212 26.20 12.20 2.31
C PRO A 212 27.24 13.21 2.75
N GLU A 213 27.22 13.58 4.03
CA GLU A 213 28.19 14.49 4.61
C GLU A 213 29.55 13.83 4.35
N GLY A 214 30.29 14.42 3.41
CA GLY A 214 31.66 14.05 3.17
C GLY A 214 32.37 14.24 4.49
N ASP A 215 32.85 13.13 5.04
CA ASP A 215 33.82 13.08 6.12
C ASP A 215 34.99 14.00 5.71
N ASP A 216 34.94 15.26 6.15
CA ASP A 216 36.11 16.14 6.20
C ASP A 216 37.01 15.56 7.29
N GLY A 217 37.70 14.49 6.91
CA GLY A 217 38.83 13.92 7.62
C GLY A 217 39.96 14.95 7.61
N ASP A 218 39.90 15.86 8.57
CA ASP A 218 41.03 16.64 9.06
C ASP A 218 41.89 15.68 9.91
N ASP A 219 43.00 15.16 9.36
CA ASP A 219 44.13 14.68 10.17
C ASP A 219 45.47 14.79 9.40
N ASP A 220 46.36 15.57 10.03
CA ASP A 220 47.80 15.86 9.84
C ASP A 220 48.27 16.95 8.86
#